data_AF-A0A925I3N3-F1
#
_entry.id   AF-A0A925I3N3-F1
#
_cell.length_a   1.000
_cell.length_b   1.000
_cell.length_c   1.000
_cell.angle_alpha   90.00
_cell.angle_beta   90.00
_cell.angle_gamma   90.00
#
_symmetry.space_group_name_H-M   'P 1'
#
loop_
_entity.id
_entity.type
_entity.pdbx_description
1 polymer ?
#
loop_
_entity_poly.entity_id
_entity_poly.type
_entity_poly.pdbx_seq_one_letter_code
_entity_poly.pdbx_strand_id
1 'polypeptide(L)'
;VIDGIAFQTNILALNAAVEAARAGEQGRGFAVVATEVRNLAQRSAAAAKEIKTLIGDSVEKVGTGAKLVDQAGVTMEEIVNSVRRVTDIMAEITCASAEQTSGIEQINQAIAEMDEVTQQNAALVEEVTAAAASLEGQAQSLAHVVSVFKIDAHSPKLRAMPGASSAPAAAEQPSRLSLTSSN
;
A
#
# COMPACT_ATOMS: atom_id res chain seq x y z
N VAL A 1 30.54 30.27 -46.88
CA VAL A 1 30.22 30.99 -48.14
C VAL A 1 30.43 32.48 -47.99
N ILE A 2 29.76 33.17 -47.05
CA ILE A 2 29.89 34.63 -46.84
C ILE A 2 31.35 35.06 -46.55
N ASP A 3 32.05 34.36 -45.64
CA ASP A 3 33.47 34.61 -45.36
C ASP A 3 34.37 34.45 -46.61
N GLY A 4 34.06 33.46 -47.46
CA GLY A 4 34.76 33.24 -48.73
C GLY A 4 34.50 34.35 -49.76
N ILE A 5 33.27 34.86 -49.84
CA ILE A 5 32.91 36.01 -50.70
C ILE A 5 33.59 37.28 -50.20
N ALA A 6 33.61 37.50 -48.88
CA ALA A 6 34.32 38.62 -48.27
C ALA A 6 35.83 38.56 -48.54
N PHE A 7 36.44 37.38 -48.45
CA PHE A 7 37.85 37.17 -48.80
C PHE A 7 38.13 37.48 -50.28
N GLN A 8 37.33 36.94 -51.21
CA GLN A 8 37.47 37.22 -52.65
C GLN A 8 37.30 38.71 -52.97
N THR A 9 36.33 39.37 -52.33
CA THR A 9 36.09 40.82 -52.48
C THR A 9 37.27 41.64 -51.96
N ASN A 10 37.88 41.23 -50.85
CA ASN A 10 39.09 41.85 -50.31
C ASN A 10 40.30 41.70 -51.25
N ILE A 11 40.46 40.55 -51.92
CA ILE A 11 41.51 40.35 -52.93
C ILE A 11 41.26 41.20 -54.19
N LEU A 12 40.01 41.27 -54.66
CA LEU A 12 39.62 42.12 -55.79
C LEU A 12 39.87 43.61 -55.50
N ALA A 13 39.52 44.07 -54.30
CA ALA A 13 39.75 45.45 -53.86
C ALA A 13 41.24 45.79 -53.75
N LEU A 14 42.07 44.83 -53.30
CA LEU A 14 43.52 45.01 -53.28
C LEU A 14 44.09 45.16 -54.71
N ASN A 15 43.67 44.31 -55.64
CA ASN A 15 44.11 44.40 -57.04
C ASN A 15 43.69 45.74 -57.67
N ALA A 16 42.47 46.22 -57.37
CA ALA A 16 41.99 47.52 -57.83
C ALA A 16 42.81 48.69 -57.25
N ALA A 17 43.22 48.62 -55.98
CA ALA A 17 44.09 49.62 -55.36
C ALA A 17 45.48 49.66 -56.01
N VAL A 18 46.04 48.49 -56.38
CA VAL A 18 47.32 48.40 -57.08
C VAL A 18 47.25 49.01 -58.49
N GLU A 19 46.18 48.71 -59.25
CA GLU A 19 46.02 49.27 -60.59
C GLU A 19 45.73 50.79 -60.54
N ALA A 20 45.00 51.25 -59.53
CA ALA A 20 44.78 52.68 -59.28
C ALA A 20 46.09 53.42 -58.97
N ALA A 21 47.00 52.82 -58.20
CA ALA A 21 48.33 53.38 -57.95
C ALA A 21 49.17 53.45 -59.23
N ARG A 22 49.04 52.46 -60.12
CA ARG A 22 49.73 52.41 -61.41
C ARG A 22 49.26 53.50 -62.38
N ALA A 23 47.99 53.89 -62.31
CA ALA A 23 47.39 54.97 -63.11
C ALA A 23 47.74 56.39 -62.64
N GLY A 24 48.45 56.54 -61.51
CA GLY A 24 48.87 57.85 -60.97
C GLY A 24 47.69 58.75 -60.60
N GLU A 25 47.75 60.03 -60.98
CA GLU A 25 46.70 61.02 -60.62
C GLU A 25 45.31 60.66 -61.16
N GLN A 26 45.23 59.96 -62.30
CA GLN A 26 43.96 59.53 -62.90
C GLN A 26 43.27 58.42 -62.08
N GLY A 27 44.03 57.70 -61.25
CA GLY A 27 43.54 56.60 -60.42
C GLY A 27 43.06 57.01 -59.02
N ARG A 28 43.20 58.27 -58.60
CA ARG A 28 42.92 58.69 -57.21
C ARG A 28 41.49 58.37 -56.75
N GLY A 29 40.49 58.59 -57.61
CA GLY A 29 39.10 58.23 -57.30
C GLY A 29 38.89 56.73 -57.12
N PHE A 30 39.50 55.92 -57.98
CA PHE A 30 39.43 54.45 -57.89
C PHE A 30 40.16 53.91 -56.65
N ALA A 31 41.26 54.54 -56.23
CA ALA A 31 41.99 54.13 -55.01
C ALA A 31 41.15 54.29 -53.74
N VAL A 32 40.33 55.35 -53.65
CA VAL A 32 39.42 55.57 -52.51
C VAL A 32 38.32 54.51 -52.49
N VAL A 33 37.68 54.24 -53.64
CA VAL A 33 36.65 53.20 -53.75
C VAL A 33 37.22 51.82 -53.41
N ALA A 34 38.41 51.49 -53.92
CA ALA A 34 39.09 50.23 -53.61
C ALA A 34 39.36 50.07 -52.10
N THR A 35 39.75 51.15 -51.42
CA THR A 35 39.95 51.15 -49.96
C THR A 35 38.64 50.91 -49.21
N GLU A 36 37.56 51.57 -49.63
CA GLU A 36 36.25 51.41 -48.99
C GLU A 36 35.66 50.01 -49.19
N VAL A 37 35.78 49.44 -50.39
CA VAL A 37 35.36 48.06 -50.69
C VAL A 37 36.18 47.07 -49.86
N ARG A 38 37.47 47.31 -49.67
CA ARG A 38 38.33 46.48 -48.82
C ARG A 38 37.91 46.53 -47.35
N ASN A 39 37.65 47.72 -46.81
CA ASN A 39 37.17 47.90 -45.44
C ASN A 39 35.81 47.21 -45.24
N LEU A 40 34.89 47.34 -46.20
CA LEU A 40 33.60 46.67 -46.15
C LEU A 40 33.76 45.14 -46.15
N ALA A 41 34.61 44.60 -47.03
CA ALA A 41 34.89 43.18 -47.09
C ALA A 41 35.48 42.63 -45.77
N GLN A 42 36.42 43.35 -45.15
CA GLN A 42 36.98 42.97 -43.85
C GLN A 42 35.92 42.99 -42.74
N ARG A 43 35.06 44.02 -42.70
CA ARG A 43 33.94 44.10 -41.75
C ARG A 43 32.94 42.96 -41.95
N SER A 44 32.62 42.61 -43.20
CA SER A 44 31.74 41.48 -43.52
C SER A 44 32.34 40.14 -43.09
N ALA A 45 33.65 39.93 -43.26
CA ALA A 45 34.34 38.72 -42.79
C ALA A 45 34.29 38.59 -41.26
N ALA A 46 34.57 39.70 -40.54
CA ALA A 46 34.49 39.72 -39.08
C ALA A 46 33.08 39.39 -38.57
N ALA A 47 32.05 40.04 -39.12
CA ALA A 47 30.66 39.77 -38.77
C ALA A 47 30.24 38.33 -39.09
N ALA A 48 30.67 37.79 -40.25
CA ALA A 48 30.40 36.39 -40.61
C ALA A 48 31.03 35.40 -39.63
N LYS A 49 32.23 35.70 -39.11
CA LYS A 49 32.90 34.89 -38.10
C LYS A 49 32.18 34.94 -36.75
N GLU A 50 31.74 36.10 -36.30
CA GLU A 50 30.95 36.25 -35.07
C GLU A 50 29.63 35.48 -35.14
N ILE A 51 28.91 35.59 -36.26
CA ILE A 51 27.68 34.81 -36.51
C ILE A 51 27.97 33.31 -36.46
N LYS A 52 29.07 32.85 -37.07
CA LYS A 52 29.45 31.44 -37.03
C LYS A 52 29.69 30.94 -35.60
N THR A 53 30.36 31.73 -34.77
CA THR A 53 30.56 31.39 -33.35
C THR A 53 29.22 31.32 -32.60
N LEU A 54 28.37 32.33 -32.73
CA LEU A 54 27.05 32.35 -32.06
C LEU A 54 26.15 31.19 -32.49
N ILE A 55 26.19 30.81 -33.76
CA ILE A 55 25.48 29.63 -34.26
C ILE A 55 26.07 28.35 -33.64
N GLY A 56 27.40 28.23 -33.58
CA GLY A 56 28.07 27.10 -32.91
C GLY A 56 27.61 26.94 -31.46
N ASP A 57 27.67 28.02 -30.69
CA ASP A 57 27.21 28.05 -29.30
C ASP A 57 25.72 27.69 -29.18
N SER A 58 24.90 28.15 -30.12
CA SER A 58 23.46 27.84 -30.15
C SER A 58 23.20 26.36 -30.43
N VAL A 59 23.95 25.75 -31.35
CA VAL A 59 23.85 24.31 -31.65
C VAL A 59 24.27 23.47 -30.44
N GLU A 60 25.32 23.87 -29.73
CA GLU A 60 25.75 23.19 -28.50
C GLU A 60 24.69 23.26 -27.40
N LYS A 61 24.10 24.44 -27.19
CA LYS A 61 23.01 24.64 -26.23
C LYS A 61 21.77 23.83 -26.58
N VAL A 62 21.37 23.79 -27.87
CA VAL A 62 20.26 22.97 -28.34
C VAL A 62 20.56 21.48 -28.12
N GLY A 63 21.79 21.03 -28.41
CA GLY A 63 22.20 19.64 -28.16
C GLY A 63 22.17 19.25 -26.68
N THR A 64 22.58 20.16 -25.80
CA THR A 64 22.48 19.96 -24.34
C THR A 64 21.02 19.95 -23.88
N GLY A 65 20.20 20.87 -24.39
CA GLY A 65 18.76 20.91 -24.11
C GLY A 65 18.03 19.63 -24.55
N ALA A 66 18.38 19.09 -25.72
CA ALA A 66 17.81 17.84 -26.22
C ALA A 66 18.10 16.66 -25.27
N LYS A 67 19.32 16.56 -24.72
CA LYS A 67 19.67 15.52 -23.73
C LYS A 67 18.87 15.66 -22.43
N LEU A 68 18.68 16.89 -21.94
CA LEU A 68 17.89 17.13 -20.72
C LEU A 68 16.41 16.77 -20.93
N VAL A 69 15.86 17.08 -22.10
CA VAL A 69 14.48 16.70 -22.45
C VAL A 69 14.33 15.18 -22.56
N ASP A 70 15.32 14.49 -23.13
CA ASP A 70 15.35 13.02 -23.22
C ASP A 70 15.35 12.38 -21.82
N GLN A 71 16.20 12.89 -20.92
CA GLN A 71 16.21 12.46 -19.50
C GLN A 71 14.88 12.73 -18.81
N ALA A 72 14.28 13.91 -19.01
CA ALA A 72 12.97 14.22 -18.47
C ALA A 72 11.88 13.28 -19.03
N GLY A 73 12.00 12.86 -20.29
CA GLY A 73 11.13 11.87 -20.92
C GLY A 73 11.18 10.53 -20.21
N VAL A 74 12.38 10.02 -19.91
CA VAL A 74 12.57 8.77 -19.15
C VAL A 74 11.93 8.87 -17.77
N THR A 75 12.18 9.96 -17.02
CA THR A 75 11.58 10.15 -15.69
C THR A 75 10.05 10.21 -15.75
N MET A 76 9.47 10.83 -16.79
CA MET A 76 8.03 10.84 -16.98
C MET A 76 7.46 9.45 -17.26
N GLU A 77 8.19 8.61 -18.00
CA GLU A 77 7.81 7.21 -18.22
C GLU A 77 7.83 6.39 -16.91
N GLU A 78 8.83 6.61 -16.06
CA GLU A 78 8.88 6.00 -14.72
C GLU A 78 7.71 6.44 -13.83
N ILE A 79 7.31 7.72 -13.91
CA ILE A 79 6.13 8.24 -13.20
C ILE A 79 4.86 7.53 -13.70
N VAL A 80 4.66 7.42 -15.01
CA VAL A 80 3.48 6.75 -15.58
C VAL A 80 3.42 5.29 -15.13
N ASN A 81 4.55 4.59 -15.12
CA ASN A 81 4.62 3.20 -14.65
C ASN A 81 4.33 3.08 -13.15
N SER A 82 4.78 4.04 -12.34
CA SER A 82 4.47 4.09 -10.91
C SER A 82 2.97 4.33 -10.65
N VAL A 83 2.36 5.24 -11.41
CA VAL A 83 0.91 5.51 -11.32
C VAL A 83 0.08 4.28 -11.72
N ARG A 84 0.49 3.54 -12.75
CA ARG A 84 -0.15 2.26 -13.12
C ARG A 84 -0.11 1.27 -11.97
N ARG A 85 1.05 1.08 -11.33
CA ARG A 85 1.19 0.18 -10.17
C ARG A 85 0.28 0.58 -9.01
N VAL A 86 0.18 1.88 -8.71
CA VAL A 86 -0.75 2.36 -7.66
C VAL A 86 -2.19 2.05 -8.04
N THR A 87 -2.56 2.19 -9.31
CA THR A 87 -3.91 1.86 -9.81
C THR A 87 -4.23 0.37 -9.64
N ASP A 88 -3.27 -0.50 -9.96
CA ASP A 88 -3.43 -1.96 -9.77
C ASP A 88 -3.64 -2.31 -8.29
N ILE A 89 -2.84 -1.71 -7.39
CA ILE A 89 -3.00 -1.89 -5.94
C ILE A 89 -4.38 -1.40 -5.47
N MET A 90 -4.88 -0.27 -5.98
CA MET A 90 -6.23 0.21 -5.63
C MET A 90 -7.32 -0.76 -6.10
N ALA A 91 -7.14 -1.40 -7.26
CA ALA A 91 -8.06 -2.43 -7.74
C ALA A 91 -8.05 -3.67 -6.83
N GLU A 92 -6.86 -4.13 -6.41
CA GLU A 92 -6.71 -5.23 -5.46
C GLU A 92 -7.35 -4.90 -4.09
N ILE A 93 -7.12 -3.69 -3.56
CA ILE A 93 -7.73 -3.23 -2.30
C ILE A 93 -9.25 -3.19 -2.42
N THR A 94 -9.78 -2.72 -3.55
CA THR A 94 -11.23 -2.66 -3.78
C THR A 94 -11.84 -4.05 -3.79
N CYS A 95 -11.18 -5.02 -4.46
CA CYS A 95 -11.60 -6.41 -4.47
C CYS A 95 -11.56 -7.02 -3.07
N ALA A 96 -10.47 -6.85 -2.34
CA ALA A 96 -10.32 -7.34 -0.97
C ALA A 96 -11.34 -6.70 -0.02
N SER A 97 -11.66 -5.41 -0.19
CA SER A 97 -12.66 -4.71 0.61
C SER A 97 -14.07 -5.24 0.37
N ALA A 98 -14.39 -5.60 -0.87
CA ALA A 98 -15.67 -6.23 -1.20
C ALA A 98 -15.79 -7.64 -0.59
N GLU A 99 -14.73 -8.44 -0.67
CA GLU A 99 -14.67 -9.76 -0.02
C GLU A 99 -14.78 -9.64 1.50
N GLN A 100 -14.09 -8.69 2.12
CA GLN A 100 -14.15 -8.43 3.55
C GLN A 100 -15.56 -7.99 3.98
N THR A 101 -16.25 -7.20 3.16
CA THR A 101 -17.64 -6.80 3.43
C THR A 101 -18.56 -8.02 3.44
N SER A 102 -18.45 -8.90 2.44
CA SER A 102 -19.21 -10.15 2.42
C SER A 102 -18.88 -11.06 3.62
N GLY A 103 -17.60 -11.14 4.01
CA GLY A 103 -17.20 -11.87 5.22
C GLY A 103 -17.80 -11.29 6.50
N ILE A 104 -17.89 -9.96 6.61
CA ILE A 104 -18.51 -9.29 7.76
C ILE A 104 -20.02 -9.57 7.81
N GLU A 105 -20.72 -9.59 6.67
CA GLU A 105 -22.13 -9.97 6.61
C GLU A 105 -22.37 -11.39 7.13
N GLN A 106 -21.52 -12.34 6.74
CA GLN A 106 -21.57 -13.72 7.24
C GLN A 106 -21.32 -13.80 8.75
N ILE A 107 -20.32 -13.05 9.25
CA ILE A 107 -20.04 -12.96 10.69
C ILE A 107 -21.25 -12.39 11.44
N ASN A 108 -21.89 -11.35 10.91
CA ASN A 108 -23.06 -10.73 11.52
C ASN A 108 -24.22 -11.72 11.64
N GLN A 109 -24.47 -12.50 10.58
CA GLN A 109 -25.48 -13.55 10.59
C GLN A 109 -25.18 -14.62 11.64
N ALA A 110 -23.92 -15.10 11.72
CA ALA A 110 -23.52 -16.08 12.72
C ALA A 110 -23.66 -15.54 14.16
N ILE A 111 -23.41 -14.25 14.39
CA ILE A 111 -23.61 -13.61 15.69
C ILE A 111 -25.10 -13.56 16.05
N ALA A 112 -25.98 -13.24 15.09
CA ALA A 112 -27.42 -13.22 15.33
C ALA A 112 -27.94 -14.62 15.70
N GLU A 113 -27.47 -15.67 15.04
CA GLU A 113 -27.80 -17.06 15.38
C GLU A 113 -27.27 -17.46 16.77
N MET A 114 -26.04 -17.04 17.11
CA MET A 114 -25.50 -17.26 18.46
C MET A 114 -26.31 -16.53 19.52
N ASP A 115 -26.79 -15.33 19.25
CA ASP A 115 -27.65 -14.58 20.18
C ASP A 115 -28.98 -15.29 20.40
N GLU A 116 -29.62 -15.80 19.33
CA GLU A 116 -30.86 -16.58 19.43
C GLU A 116 -30.68 -17.84 20.31
N VAL A 117 -29.62 -18.62 20.06
CA VAL A 117 -29.31 -19.81 20.87
C VAL A 117 -29.00 -19.41 22.32
N THR A 118 -28.32 -18.29 22.53
CA THR A 118 -28.00 -17.79 23.88
C THR A 118 -29.27 -17.39 24.64
N GLN A 119 -30.21 -16.72 23.98
CA GLN A 119 -31.52 -16.38 24.56
C GLN A 119 -32.34 -17.64 24.85
N GLN A 120 -32.34 -18.62 23.94
CA GLN A 120 -33.01 -19.90 24.16
C GLN A 120 -32.42 -20.66 25.36
N ASN A 121 -31.10 -20.66 25.50
CA ASN A 121 -30.43 -21.28 26.65
C ASN A 121 -30.81 -20.59 27.96
N ALA A 122 -30.92 -19.26 27.97
CA ALA A 122 -31.39 -18.53 29.15
C ALA A 122 -32.83 -18.93 29.53
N ALA A 123 -33.74 -19.00 28.55
CA ALA A 123 -35.12 -19.44 28.77
C ALA A 123 -35.20 -20.89 29.28
N LEU A 124 -34.41 -21.80 28.72
CA LEU A 124 -34.29 -23.18 29.19
C LEU A 124 -33.79 -23.24 30.63
N VAL A 125 -32.82 -22.41 31.01
CA VAL A 125 -32.33 -22.34 32.39
C VAL A 125 -33.43 -21.86 33.35
N GLU A 126 -34.23 -20.87 32.95
CA GLU A 126 -35.38 -20.41 33.74
C GLU A 126 -36.42 -21.53 33.91
N GLU A 127 -36.76 -22.24 32.83
CA GLU A 127 -37.70 -23.36 32.86
C GLU A 127 -37.20 -24.50 33.75
N VAL A 128 -35.92 -24.88 33.62
CA VAL A 128 -35.29 -25.91 34.47
C VAL A 128 -35.27 -25.49 35.93
N THR A 129 -35.01 -24.22 36.23
CA THR A 129 -35.03 -23.69 37.60
C THR A 129 -36.44 -23.77 38.20
N ALA A 130 -37.47 -23.43 37.43
CA ALA A 130 -38.86 -23.55 37.86
C ALA A 130 -39.28 -25.02 38.08
N ALA A 131 -38.87 -25.92 37.18
CA ALA A 131 -39.10 -27.35 37.32
C ALA A 131 -38.39 -27.93 38.57
N ALA A 132 -37.14 -27.54 38.81
CA ALA A 132 -36.39 -27.93 40.00
C ALA A 132 -37.08 -27.47 41.30
N ALA A 133 -37.56 -26.23 41.35
CA ALA A 133 -38.31 -25.72 42.50
C ALA A 133 -39.64 -26.46 42.72
N SER A 134 -40.35 -26.83 41.65
CA SER A 134 -41.57 -27.65 41.74
C SER A 134 -41.28 -29.05 42.28
N LEU A 135 -40.23 -29.70 41.78
CA LEU A 135 -39.78 -31.02 42.25
C LEU A 135 -39.35 -30.98 43.73
N GLU A 136 -38.65 -29.92 44.15
CA GLU A 136 -38.30 -29.70 45.56
C GLU A 136 -39.56 -29.61 46.43
N GLY A 137 -40.55 -28.80 46.03
CA GLY A 137 -41.83 -28.68 46.74
C GLY A 137 -42.59 -30.02 46.85
N GLN A 138 -42.61 -30.82 45.78
CA GLN A 138 -43.21 -32.16 45.78
C GLN A 138 -42.47 -33.11 46.73
N ALA A 139 -41.14 -33.09 46.73
CA ALA A 139 -40.33 -33.88 47.64
C ALA A 139 -40.57 -33.51 49.12
N GLN A 140 -40.67 -32.21 49.43
CA GLN A 140 -41.03 -31.73 50.78
C GLN A 140 -42.43 -32.18 51.19
N SER A 141 -43.41 -32.11 50.27
CA SER A 141 -44.77 -32.59 50.52
C SER A 141 -44.81 -34.10 50.82
N LEU A 142 -44.12 -34.92 50.02
CA LEU A 142 -43.97 -36.35 50.26
C LEU A 142 -43.31 -36.65 51.61
N ALA A 143 -42.23 -35.94 51.94
CA ALA A 143 -41.57 -36.08 53.24
C ALA A 143 -42.51 -35.73 54.41
N HIS A 144 -43.34 -34.69 54.26
CA HIS A 144 -44.34 -34.33 55.26
C HIS A 144 -45.40 -35.43 55.43
N VAL A 145 -45.94 -35.96 54.34
CA VAL A 145 -46.92 -37.08 54.38
C VAL A 145 -46.34 -38.30 55.10
N VAL A 146 -45.10 -38.68 54.80
CA VAL A 146 -44.41 -39.79 55.47
C VAL A 146 -44.17 -39.49 56.96
N SER A 147 -43.90 -38.24 57.35
CA SER A 147 -43.66 -37.86 58.76
C SER A 147 -44.90 -38.01 59.67
N VAL A 148 -46.11 -37.95 59.11
CA VAL A 148 -47.36 -38.18 59.86
C VAL A 148 -47.57 -39.65 60.20
N PHE A 149 -46.98 -40.56 59.42
CA PHE A 149 -46.99 -41.98 59.75
C PHE A 149 -46.14 -42.23 61.00
N LYS A 150 -46.81 -42.32 62.16
CA LYS A 150 -46.22 -42.87 63.37
C LYS A 150 -45.93 -44.34 63.14
N ILE A 151 -44.68 -44.65 62.85
CA ILE A 151 -44.17 -46.00 62.97
C ILE A 151 -44.03 -46.23 64.47
N ASP A 152 -44.93 -46.99 65.07
CA ASP A 152 -44.69 -47.54 66.39
C ASP A 152 -43.32 -48.21 66.30
N ALA A 153 -42.34 -47.68 67.03
CA ALA A 153 -41.12 -48.40 67.35
C ALA A 153 -41.51 -49.53 68.30
N HIS A 154 -42.32 -50.47 67.82
CA HIS A 154 -42.29 -51.84 68.24
C HIS A 154 -40.95 -52.38 67.73
N SER A 155 -39.88 -51.89 68.37
CA SER A 155 -38.63 -52.62 68.46
C SER A 155 -39.06 -53.95 69.07
N PRO A 156 -39.12 -55.05 68.29
CA PRO A 156 -39.22 -56.33 68.94
C PRO A 156 -37.97 -56.36 69.79
N LYS A 157 -38.12 -56.51 71.11
CA LYS A 157 -37.01 -56.90 71.97
C LYS A 157 -36.51 -58.21 71.37
N LEU A 158 -35.57 -58.12 70.44
CA LEU A 158 -34.74 -59.21 70.00
C LEU A 158 -34.05 -59.65 71.28
N ARG A 159 -34.58 -60.76 71.78
CA ARG A 159 -34.06 -61.51 72.90
C ARG A 159 -32.57 -61.68 72.63
N ALA A 160 -31.77 -60.99 73.44
CA ALA A 160 -30.33 -61.09 73.40
C ALA A 160 -29.95 -62.57 73.53
N MET A 161 -29.45 -63.15 72.44
CA MET A 161 -28.57 -64.30 72.52
C MET A 161 -27.15 -63.75 72.76
N PRO A 162 -26.46 -64.17 73.82
CA PRO A 162 -25.09 -63.74 74.06
C PRO A 162 -24.17 -64.53 73.11
N GLY A 163 -23.44 -63.83 72.24
CA GLY A 163 -22.41 -64.49 71.45
C GLY A 163 -21.79 -63.62 70.35
N ALA A 164 -20.71 -62.91 70.73
CA ALA A 164 -19.56 -62.51 69.90
C ALA A 164 -19.83 -61.56 68.70
N SER A 165 -18.96 -60.66 68.28
CA SER A 165 -17.72 -60.05 68.76
C SER A 165 -17.46 -58.91 67.76
N SER A 166 -16.88 -57.83 68.25
CA SER A 166 -16.39 -56.63 67.56
C SER A 166 -15.66 -56.84 66.22
N ALA A 167 -16.05 -56.04 65.20
CA ALA A 167 -15.28 -55.08 64.34
C ALA A 167 -13.92 -55.49 63.69
N PRO A 168 -13.33 -54.72 62.73
CA PRO A 168 -13.77 -53.47 62.08
C PRO A 168 -13.59 -53.36 60.54
N ALA A 169 -14.19 -52.28 60.03
CA ALA A 169 -13.85 -51.41 58.90
C ALA A 169 -12.60 -51.69 58.03
N ALA A 170 -12.81 -51.68 56.71
CA ALA A 170 -11.80 -51.30 55.72
C ALA A 170 -12.38 -50.22 54.81
N ALA A 171 -11.67 -49.10 54.74
CA ALA A 171 -11.95 -47.93 53.93
C ALA A 171 -11.50 -48.16 52.48
N GLU A 172 -12.36 -47.87 51.50
CA GLU A 172 -11.94 -47.68 50.11
C GLU A 172 -12.01 -46.18 49.76
N GLN A 173 -10.83 -45.62 49.49
CA GLN A 173 -10.63 -44.30 48.91
C GLN A 173 -10.94 -44.34 47.40
N PRO A 174 -11.55 -43.30 46.82
CA PRO A 174 -11.67 -43.18 45.38
C PRO A 174 -10.33 -42.76 44.76
N SER A 175 -9.77 -43.63 43.92
CA SER A 175 -8.59 -43.33 43.12
C SER A 175 -8.97 -42.42 41.94
N ARG A 176 -8.36 -41.23 41.90
CA ARG A 176 -8.37 -40.31 40.75
C ARG A 176 -7.88 -41.04 39.49
N LEU A 177 -8.68 -41.02 38.43
CA LEU A 177 -8.21 -41.25 37.07
C LEU A 177 -8.12 -39.89 36.36
N SER A 178 -6.88 -39.47 36.17
CA SER A 178 -6.44 -38.39 35.32
C SER A 178 -6.49 -38.78 33.83
N LEU A 179 -7.00 -37.85 33.01
CA LEU A 179 -6.50 -37.46 31.67
C LEU A 179 -6.08 -38.53 30.67
N THR A 180 -6.85 -38.68 29.59
CA THR A 180 -6.41 -38.69 28.16
C THR A 180 -7.65 -38.37 27.31
N SER A 181 -7.75 -37.20 26.67
CA SER A 181 -7.29 -36.87 25.30
C SER A 181 -7.97 -37.66 24.17
N SER A 182 -8.37 -36.91 23.12
CA SER A 182 -8.87 -37.29 21.80
C SER A 182 -10.33 -37.74 21.66
N ASN A 183 -11.19 -36.84 21.20
CA ASN A 183 -11.50 -36.70 19.77
C ASN A 183 -12.11 -35.32 19.47
#